data_AF-A0A4V6P9B5-F1
#
_entry.id   AF-A0A4V6P9B5-F1
#
_cell.length_a   1.000
_cell.length_b   1.000
_cell.length_c   1.000
_cell.angle_alpha   90.00
_cell.angle_beta   90.00
_cell.angle_gamma   90.00
#
_symmetry.space_group_name_H-M   'P 1'
#
loop_
_entity.id
_entity.type
_entity.pdbx_description
1 polymer ?
#
loop_
_entity_poly.entity_id
_entity_poly.type
_entity_poly.pdbx_seq_one_letter_code
_entity_poly.pdbx_strand_id
1 'polypeptide(L)'
;MTRPGTRLRFGEKAIVPVREYHPLQKVYTEGVLGIVVHRIRTTPGSRVRGNFDEEDRALLKRHIAYHAKVTITNESGNAFSPGTPRLGGDFGDWGPAVTMLGEEGLPGCREGNPPDLDEFGRKGAEWKTCVLGVSSRSRPMTAVQYDDPPYGKDVQFQDDPSPDFNKHYNLGPITWS
;
A
#
# COMPACT_ATOMS: atom_id res chain seq x y z
N MET A 1 -0.42 -11.00 15.88
CA MET A 1 0.00 -10.94 14.46
C MET A 1 -1.15 -11.42 13.60
N THR A 2 -1.45 -10.69 12.53
CA THR A 2 -2.45 -11.08 11.53
C THR A 2 -1.84 -12.14 10.62
N ARG A 3 -2.57 -13.22 10.39
CA ARG A 3 -2.08 -14.31 9.55
C ARG A 3 -2.04 -13.86 8.09
N PRO A 4 -1.01 -14.21 7.31
CA PRO A 4 -1.06 -14.06 5.86
C PRO A 4 -2.33 -14.69 5.25
N GLY A 5 -2.82 -14.15 4.14
CA GLY A 5 -4.06 -14.57 3.49
C GLY A 5 -5.35 -14.18 4.22
N THR A 6 -5.26 -13.47 5.34
CA THR A 6 -6.44 -13.00 6.08
C THR A 6 -7.18 -11.94 5.28
N ARG A 7 -8.50 -12.12 5.16
CA ARG A 7 -9.41 -11.09 4.64
C ARG A 7 -10.02 -10.31 5.81
N LEU A 8 -9.65 -9.05 5.92
CA LEU A 8 -10.14 -8.11 6.92
C LEU A 8 -11.25 -7.23 6.34
N ARG A 9 -12.13 -6.75 7.21
CA ARG A 9 -13.08 -5.70 6.87
C ARG A 9 -12.36 -4.35 6.85
N PHE A 10 -12.84 -3.43 6.02
CA PHE A 10 -12.38 -2.03 6.11
C PHE A 10 -12.55 -1.47 7.53
N GLY A 11 -11.49 -0.85 8.05
CA GLY A 11 -11.40 -0.32 9.40
C GLY A 11 -10.79 -1.29 10.42
N GLU A 12 -10.62 -2.57 10.09
CA GLU A 12 -9.91 -3.51 10.95
C GLU A 12 -8.39 -3.34 10.83
N LYS A 13 -7.72 -3.45 11.98
CA LYS A 13 -6.27 -3.33 12.09
C LYS A 13 -5.59 -4.67 11.84
N ALA A 14 -4.69 -4.72 10.87
CA ALA A 14 -3.71 -5.79 10.76
C ALA A 14 -2.49 -5.48 11.64
N ILE A 15 -1.90 -6.50 12.25
CA ILE A 15 -0.61 -6.42 12.96
C ILE A 15 0.38 -7.30 12.22
N VAL A 16 1.37 -6.68 11.57
CA VAL A 16 2.07 -7.27 10.44
C VAL A 16 3.57 -7.25 10.72
N PRO A 17 4.26 -8.40 10.65
CA PRO A 17 5.71 -8.41 10.70
C PRO A 17 6.25 -7.86 9.37
N VAL A 18 7.25 -6.99 9.47
CA VAL A 18 7.85 -6.32 8.31
C VAL A 18 9.36 -6.49 8.36
N ARG A 19 9.94 -6.75 7.19
CA ARG A 19 11.38 -6.78 6.96
C ARG A 19 11.69 -5.87 5.79
N GLU A 20 12.40 -4.77 6.06
CA GLU A 20 12.81 -3.79 5.06
C GLU A 20 14.30 -3.92 4.78
N TYR A 21 14.68 -3.98 3.51
CA TYR A 21 16.08 -3.98 3.09
C TYR A 21 16.54 -2.55 2.82
N HIS A 22 17.69 -2.17 3.37
CA HIS A 22 18.34 -0.88 3.12
C HIS A 22 19.53 -1.08 2.16
N PRO A 23 19.37 -0.80 0.84
CA PRO A 23 20.35 -1.20 -0.16
C PRO A 23 21.73 -0.54 0.02
N LEU A 24 21.75 0.71 0.48
CA LEU A 24 22.98 1.46 0.70
C LEU A 24 23.84 0.86 1.82
N GLN A 25 23.20 0.36 2.87
CA GLN A 25 23.86 -0.23 4.04
C GLN A 25 23.97 -1.75 3.95
N LYS A 26 23.24 -2.38 3.02
CA LYS A 26 23.10 -3.83 2.87
C LYS A 26 22.62 -4.52 4.16
N VAL A 27 21.79 -3.84 4.94
CA VAL A 27 21.21 -4.36 6.19
C VAL A 27 19.70 -4.47 6.09
N TYR A 28 19.11 -5.22 7.02
CA TYR A 28 17.67 -5.33 7.17
C TYR A 28 17.22 -4.65 8.46
N THR A 29 16.09 -3.95 8.39
CA THR A 29 15.31 -3.54 9.57
C THR A 29 14.09 -4.43 9.68
N GLU A 30 13.93 -5.06 10.84
CA GLU A 30 12.82 -5.95 11.13
C GLU A 30 11.96 -5.37 12.24
N GLY A 31 10.65 -5.62 12.20
CA GLY A 31 9.75 -5.18 13.26
C GLY A 31 8.29 -5.40 12.92
N VAL A 32 7.42 -4.58 13.51
CA VAL A 32 5.97 -4.77 13.44
C VAL A 32 5.28 -3.47 13.11
N LEU A 33 4.40 -3.53 12.11
CA LEU A 33 3.55 -2.41 11.72
C LEU A 33 2.07 -2.77 11.95
N GLY A 34 1.32 -1.80 12.44
CA GLY A 34 -0.13 -1.81 12.49
C GLY A 34 -0.68 -1.16 11.23
N ILE A 35 -1.62 -1.78 10.53
CA ILE A 35 -2.15 -1.22 9.27
C ILE A 35 -3.67 -1.24 9.30
N VAL A 36 -4.29 -0.08 9.05
CA VAL A 36 -5.74 0.07 8.93
C VAL A 36 -6.04 0.68 7.57
N VAL A 37 -6.85 -0.02 6.77
CA VAL A 37 -7.41 0.52 5.53
C VAL A 37 -8.85 0.92 5.74
N HIS A 38 -9.17 2.17 5.46
CA HIS A 38 -10.53 2.70 5.54
C HIS A 38 -11.34 2.34 4.29
N ARG A 39 -12.67 2.44 4.41
CA ARG A 39 -13.60 2.15 3.31
C ARG A 39 -13.23 2.94 2.06
N ILE A 40 -13.28 2.24 0.91
CA ILE A 40 -13.12 2.84 -0.41
C ILE A 40 -14.16 3.93 -0.64
N ARG A 41 -13.70 5.07 -1.12
CA ARG A 41 -14.49 6.23 -1.52
C ARG A 41 -14.30 6.47 -3.01
N THR A 42 -15.26 7.16 -3.60
CA THR A 42 -15.24 7.49 -5.02
C THR A 42 -15.34 8.98 -5.24
N THR A 43 -14.67 9.43 -6.29
CA THR A 43 -14.70 10.81 -6.77
C THR A 43 -14.74 10.76 -8.31
N PRO A 44 -15.43 11.68 -9.01
CA PRO A 44 -15.29 11.79 -10.46
C PRO A 44 -13.81 11.91 -10.86
N GLY A 45 -13.35 11.15 -11.85
CA GLY A 45 -11.96 11.21 -12.30
C GLY A 45 -11.56 12.60 -12.81
N SER A 46 -12.52 13.39 -13.30
CA SER A 46 -12.31 14.81 -13.66
C SER A 46 -11.86 15.72 -12.50
N ARG A 47 -12.00 15.28 -11.24
CA ARG A 47 -11.53 16.03 -10.07
C ARG A 47 -10.13 15.61 -9.62
N VAL A 48 -9.54 14.60 -10.24
CA VAL A 48 -8.14 14.24 -10.03
C VAL A 48 -7.29 15.38 -10.58
N ARG A 49 -6.38 15.90 -9.76
CA ARG A 49 -5.37 16.89 -10.20
C ARG A 49 -4.03 16.19 -10.39
N GLY A 50 -3.11 16.85 -11.09
CA GLY A 50 -1.82 16.29 -11.46
C GLY A 50 -1.35 16.76 -12.82
N ASN A 51 -0.10 16.41 -13.15
CA ASN A 51 0.50 16.72 -14.44
C ASN A 51 0.16 15.64 -15.48
N PHE A 52 -1.09 15.64 -15.93
CA PHE A 52 -1.59 14.76 -16.98
C PHE A 52 -1.54 15.45 -18.34
N ASP A 53 -1.21 14.70 -19.39
CA ASP A 53 -1.38 15.14 -20.77
C ASP A 53 -2.86 15.21 -21.16
N GLU A 54 -3.16 15.62 -22.40
CA GLU A 54 -4.55 15.78 -22.85
C GLU A 54 -5.30 14.45 -22.97
N GLU A 55 -4.61 13.37 -23.34
CA GLU A 55 -5.18 12.03 -23.49
C GLU A 55 -5.59 11.46 -22.13
N ASP A 56 -4.69 11.52 -21.16
CA ASP A 56 -4.95 11.13 -19.78
C ASP A 56 -6.08 11.96 -19.16
N ARG A 57 -6.11 13.28 -19.42
CA ARG A 57 -7.22 14.13 -18.95
C ARG A 57 -8.55 13.72 -19.55
N ALA A 58 -8.57 13.32 -20.83
CA ALA A 58 -9.78 12.84 -21.47
C ALA A 58 -10.22 11.48 -20.89
N LEU A 59 -9.28 10.59 -20.58
CA LEU A 59 -9.54 9.33 -19.89
C LEU A 59 -10.12 9.58 -18.49
N LEU A 60 -9.46 10.39 -17.66
CA LEU A 60 -9.91 10.74 -16.31
C LEU A 60 -11.35 11.28 -16.29
N LYS A 61 -11.72 12.13 -17.25
CA LYS A 61 -13.10 12.67 -17.35
C LYS A 61 -14.18 11.59 -17.54
N ARG A 62 -13.82 10.43 -18.08
CA ARG A 62 -14.74 9.31 -18.36
C ARG A 62 -14.76 8.24 -17.27
N HIS A 63 -13.87 8.34 -16.28
CA HIS A 63 -13.65 7.31 -15.26
C HIS A 63 -13.94 7.80 -13.84
N ILE A 64 -13.87 6.89 -12.89
CA ILE A 64 -14.01 7.12 -11.46
C ILE A 64 -12.68 6.93 -10.78
N ALA A 65 -12.31 7.88 -9.94
CA ALA A 65 -11.22 7.71 -8.99
C ALA A 65 -11.72 7.00 -7.74
N TYR A 66 -11.16 5.83 -7.46
CA TYR A 66 -11.37 5.06 -6.25
C TYR A 66 -10.20 5.30 -5.31
N HIS A 67 -10.48 5.60 -4.05
CA HIS A 67 -9.43 5.86 -3.07
C HIS A 67 -9.79 5.30 -1.69
N ALA A 68 -8.79 4.81 -0.97
CA ALA A 68 -8.90 4.39 0.41
C ALA A 68 -7.80 5.06 1.24
N LYS A 69 -8.16 5.60 2.40
CA LYS A 69 -7.15 6.09 3.35
C LYS A 69 -6.51 4.91 4.06
N VAL A 70 -5.22 5.01 4.32
CA VAL A 70 -4.46 4.02 5.07
C VAL A 70 -3.79 4.72 6.25
N THR A 71 -3.91 4.13 7.43
CA THR A 71 -3.11 4.51 8.60
C THR A 71 -2.15 3.38 8.91
N ILE A 72 -0.86 3.69 8.94
CA ILE A 72 0.23 2.77 9.30
C ILE A 72 0.81 3.25 10.63
N THR A 73 0.88 2.35 11.62
CA THR A 73 1.43 2.62 12.95
C THR A 73 2.71 1.81 13.13
N ASN A 74 3.79 2.44 13.58
CA ASN A 74 5.01 1.73 13.95
C ASN A 74 4.87 1.09 15.34
N GLU A 75 4.64 -0.22 15.41
CA GLU A 75 4.40 -0.91 16.70
C GLU A 75 5.70 -1.28 17.41
N SER A 76 6.81 -1.39 16.68
CA SER A 76 8.11 -1.79 17.24
C SER A 76 9.01 -0.60 17.58
N GLY A 77 8.84 0.55 16.91
CA GLY A 77 9.72 1.70 17.07
C GLY A 77 11.07 1.53 16.37
N ASN A 78 11.07 0.90 15.20
CA ASN A 78 12.26 0.77 14.35
C ASN A 78 12.17 1.73 13.17
N ALA A 79 13.31 2.20 12.66
CA ALA A 79 13.36 3.15 11.55
C ALA A 79 13.01 2.47 10.21
N PHE A 80 11.72 2.46 9.87
CA PHE A 80 11.23 2.02 8.56
C PHE A 80 11.07 3.20 7.62
N SER A 81 11.31 2.99 6.32
CA SER A 81 10.99 3.99 5.31
C SER A 81 9.48 4.23 5.24
N PRO A 82 9.05 5.49 5.08
CA PRO A 82 7.71 5.79 4.64
C PRO A 82 7.44 5.08 3.32
N GLY A 83 6.31 4.42 3.19
CA GLY A 83 6.00 3.55 2.04
C GLY A 83 6.19 2.07 2.32
N THR A 84 6.75 1.69 3.47
CA THR A 84 6.84 0.30 3.88
C THR A 84 5.62 -0.08 4.74
N PRO A 85 4.77 -1.05 4.33
CA PRO A 85 4.78 -1.75 3.05
C PRO A 85 3.95 -1.06 1.98
N ARG A 86 4.21 -1.41 0.71
CA ARG A 86 3.47 -0.89 -0.44
C ARG A 86 2.10 -1.58 -0.54
N LEU A 87 1.07 -0.77 -0.76
CA LEU A 87 -0.31 -1.18 -0.84
C LEU A 87 -0.91 -0.75 -2.19
N GLY A 88 -1.68 -1.65 -2.79
CA GLY A 88 -2.36 -1.47 -4.06
C GLY A 88 -3.85 -1.73 -3.97
N GLY A 89 -4.59 -1.13 -4.90
CA GLY A 89 -6.02 -1.37 -5.07
C GLY A 89 -6.27 -2.57 -5.97
N ASP A 90 -7.21 -3.43 -5.58
CA ASP A 90 -7.63 -4.58 -6.39
C ASP A 90 -8.86 -4.21 -7.26
N PHE A 91 -8.68 -4.33 -8.57
CA PHE A 91 -9.68 -4.07 -9.61
C PHE A 91 -10.13 -5.38 -10.32
N GLY A 92 -9.80 -6.54 -9.75
CA GLY A 92 -9.99 -7.86 -10.37
C GLY A 92 -9.07 -8.07 -11.57
N ASP A 93 -9.44 -9.01 -12.46
CA ASP A 93 -8.61 -9.47 -13.58
C ASP A 93 -8.25 -8.40 -14.63
N TRP A 94 -8.91 -7.24 -14.57
CA TRP A 94 -8.80 -6.20 -15.60
C TRP A 94 -7.80 -5.09 -15.25
N GLY A 95 -7.38 -5.00 -13.98
CA GLY A 95 -6.56 -3.90 -13.47
C GLY A 95 -7.26 -2.53 -13.53
N PRO A 96 -6.60 -1.46 -13.04
CA PRO A 96 -7.09 -0.10 -13.21
C PRO A 96 -6.97 0.33 -14.68
N ALA A 97 -7.87 1.22 -15.12
CA ALA A 97 -7.76 1.84 -16.45
C ALA A 97 -6.58 2.83 -16.52
N VAL A 98 -6.27 3.47 -15.39
CA VAL A 98 -5.09 4.33 -15.21
C VAL A 98 -4.51 4.08 -13.82
N THR A 99 -3.24 3.67 -13.77
CA THR A 99 -2.45 3.63 -12.53
C THR A 99 -1.83 5.01 -12.33
N MET A 100 -2.08 5.63 -11.18
CA MET A 100 -1.51 6.94 -10.87
C MET A 100 -0.40 6.77 -9.85
N LEU A 101 0.80 7.26 -10.19
CA LEU A 101 1.92 7.41 -9.28
C LEU A 101 2.03 8.90 -8.95
N GLY A 102 1.95 9.25 -7.67
CA GLY A 102 2.18 10.61 -7.21
C GLY A 102 1.11 11.13 -6.27
N GLU A 103 1.57 11.67 -5.15
CA GLU A 103 0.84 12.60 -4.32
C GLU A 103 0.55 13.83 -5.17
N GLU A 104 -0.65 14.00 -5.70
CA GLU A 104 -1.36 15.26 -5.54
C GLU A 104 -2.76 15.24 -6.14
N GLY A 105 -3.73 15.50 -5.25
CA GLY A 105 -4.91 16.27 -5.64
C GLY A 105 -6.18 15.50 -5.90
N LEU A 106 -6.45 14.46 -5.11
CA LEU A 106 -7.82 13.98 -4.92
C LEU A 106 -8.45 14.59 -3.65
N PRO A 107 -9.61 15.26 -3.72
CA PRO A 107 -10.34 15.68 -2.54
C PRO A 107 -10.70 14.45 -1.67
N GLY A 108 -10.20 14.41 -0.44
CA GLY A 108 -10.42 13.28 0.49
C GLY A 108 -9.25 12.30 0.58
N CYS A 109 -8.29 12.39 -0.32
CA CYS A 109 -7.01 11.69 -0.28
C CYS A 109 -5.88 12.70 -0.54
N ARG A 110 -5.52 13.43 0.51
CA ARG A 110 -4.22 14.10 0.56
C ARG A 110 -3.33 13.17 1.37
N GLU A 111 -2.44 12.49 0.68
CA GLU A 111 -1.26 11.95 1.34
C GLU A 111 -0.53 13.17 1.93
N GLY A 112 -0.22 13.10 3.22
CA GLY A 112 0.70 14.07 3.81
C GLY A 112 2.10 13.66 3.42
N ASN A 113 3.02 14.63 3.33
CA ASN A 113 4.43 14.34 3.10
C ASN A 113 4.86 13.15 3.97
N PRO A 114 5.50 12.13 3.39
CA PRO A 114 5.99 11.00 4.16
C PRO A 114 6.82 11.53 5.35
N PRO A 115 6.55 11.08 6.59
CA PRO A 115 7.30 11.54 7.76
C PRO A 115 8.78 11.20 7.58
N ASP A 116 9.68 12.02 8.10
CA ASP A 116 11.09 11.65 8.08
C ASP A 116 11.31 10.34 8.87
N LEU A 117 12.34 9.58 8.50
CA LEU A 117 12.67 8.28 9.11
C LEU A 117 12.70 8.34 10.65
N ASP A 118 13.26 9.43 11.20
CA ASP A 118 13.36 9.64 12.64
C ASP A 118 11.99 9.86 13.30
N GLU A 119 11.05 10.48 12.60
CA GLU A 119 9.71 10.74 13.11
C GLU A 119 8.88 9.45 13.17
N PHE A 120 8.92 8.66 12.08
CA PHE A 120 8.23 7.38 12.00
C PHE A 120 8.92 6.28 12.79
N GLY A 121 10.22 6.39 13.05
CA GLY A 121 11.00 5.44 13.84
C GLY A 121 10.58 5.33 15.31
N ARG A 122 9.68 6.19 15.82
CA ARG A 122 9.19 6.09 17.20
C ARG A 122 8.06 5.07 17.32
N LYS A 123 8.05 4.30 18.41
CA LYS A 123 6.94 3.41 18.72
C LYS A 123 5.64 4.21 18.88
N GLY A 124 4.59 3.76 18.20
CA GLY A 124 3.28 4.41 18.12
C GLY A 124 3.21 5.54 17.09
N ALA A 125 4.29 5.85 16.35
CA ALA A 125 4.23 6.85 15.29
C ALA A 125 3.25 6.42 14.19
N GLU A 126 2.49 7.38 13.67
CA GLU A 126 1.51 7.14 12.61
C GLU A 126 1.96 7.80 11.31
N TRP A 127 1.84 7.07 10.22
CA TRP A 127 1.88 7.62 8.87
C TRP A 127 0.51 7.43 8.21
N LYS A 128 -0.01 8.49 7.60
CA LYS A 128 -1.31 8.50 6.93
C LYS A 128 -1.09 8.70 5.44
N THR A 129 -1.46 7.68 4.68
CA THR A 129 -1.32 7.65 3.22
C THR A 129 -2.66 7.23 2.60
N CYS A 130 -2.65 6.96 1.30
CA CYS A 130 -3.78 6.45 0.57
C CYS A 130 -3.37 5.37 -0.43
N VAL A 131 -4.37 4.62 -0.84
CA VAL A 131 -4.36 3.85 -2.08
C VAL A 131 -5.32 4.51 -3.04
N LEU A 132 -4.91 4.66 -4.30
CA LEU A 132 -5.65 5.38 -5.33
C LEU A 132 -5.56 4.62 -6.67
N GLY A 133 -6.68 4.55 -7.38
CA GLY A 133 -6.69 4.08 -8.76
C GLY A 133 -7.91 4.59 -9.51
N VAL A 134 -7.78 4.72 -10.84
CA VAL A 134 -8.86 5.21 -11.69
C VAL A 134 -9.33 4.08 -12.59
N SER A 135 -10.65 3.86 -12.58
CA SER A 135 -11.26 2.80 -13.38
C SER A 135 -12.72 3.12 -13.70
N SER A 136 -13.34 2.29 -14.54
CA SER A 136 -14.73 2.49 -14.93
C SER A 136 -15.66 2.09 -13.78
N ARG A 137 -16.95 2.43 -13.88
CA ARG A 137 -17.97 1.93 -12.93
C ARG A 137 -18.13 0.42 -12.98
N SER A 138 -17.92 -0.18 -14.16
CA SER A 138 -18.04 -1.63 -14.35
C SER A 138 -16.83 -2.42 -13.82
N ARG A 139 -15.74 -1.74 -13.46
CA ARG A 139 -14.51 -2.35 -12.94
C ARG A 139 -14.05 -1.60 -11.67
N PRO A 140 -14.84 -1.66 -10.58
CA PRO A 140 -14.53 -0.89 -9.38
C PRO A 140 -13.32 -1.45 -8.63
N MET A 141 -12.65 -0.58 -7.86
CA MET A 141 -11.76 -1.05 -6.81
C MET A 141 -12.59 -1.70 -5.71
N THR A 142 -12.37 -2.98 -5.43
CA THR A 142 -13.18 -3.74 -4.46
C THR A 142 -12.43 -4.07 -3.19
N ALA A 143 -11.10 -4.09 -3.25
CA ALA A 143 -10.26 -4.36 -2.10
C ALA A 143 -8.96 -3.56 -2.15
N VAL A 144 -8.24 -3.59 -1.04
CA VAL A 144 -6.86 -3.11 -0.93
C VAL A 144 -6.02 -4.25 -0.39
N GLN A 145 -4.82 -4.44 -0.93
CA GLN A 145 -3.90 -5.49 -0.52
C GLN A 145 -2.45 -5.01 -0.68
N TYR A 146 -1.48 -5.79 -0.21
CA TYR A 146 -0.09 -5.47 -0.50
C TYR A 146 0.24 -5.69 -1.98
N ASP A 147 1.02 -4.79 -2.56
CA ASP A 147 1.64 -5.04 -3.87
C ASP A 147 2.59 -6.22 -3.78
N ASP A 148 3.34 -6.26 -2.67
CA ASP A 148 4.34 -7.25 -2.34
C ASP A 148 4.21 -7.69 -0.88
N PRO A 149 4.32 -8.99 -0.56
CA PRO A 149 4.25 -9.45 0.81
C PRO A 149 5.26 -8.69 1.70
N PRO A 150 4.81 -8.08 2.81
CA PRO A 150 5.71 -7.35 3.71
C PRO A 150 6.55 -8.31 4.57
N TYR A 151 6.14 -9.57 4.61
CA TYR A 151 6.82 -10.70 5.21
C TYR A 151 7.58 -11.44 4.12
N GLY A 152 8.91 -11.31 4.18
CA GLY A 152 9.91 -11.92 3.32
C GLY A 152 9.64 -11.86 1.82
N LYS A 153 10.11 -10.80 1.20
CA LYS A 153 10.78 -10.98 -0.07
C LYS A 153 12.26 -11.06 0.22
N ASP A 154 12.87 -12.20 -0.11
CA ASP A 154 14.28 -12.17 -0.44
C ASP A 154 14.43 -11.36 -1.74
N VAL A 155 15.27 -10.34 -1.68
CA VAL A 155 16.25 -10.19 -2.75
C VAL A 155 17.21 -11.35 -2.50
N GLN A 156 17.00 -12.51 -3.15
CA GLN A 156 18.02 -13.55 -3.14
C GLN A 156 19.20 -12.99 -3.93
N PHE A 157 20.33 -12.80 -3.27
CA PHE A 157 21.59 -12.80 -4.01
C PHE A 157 21.86 -14.24 -4.44
N GLN A 158 22.55 -14.40 -5.57
CA GLN A 158 22.70 -15.66 -6.31
C GLN A 158 23.24 -16.85 -5.49
N ASP A 159 23.79 -16.59 -4.29
CA ASP A 159 24.52 -17.54 -3.46
C ASP A 159 23.85 -17.87 -2.11
N ASP A 160 22.69 -17.28 -1.77
CA ASP A 160 22.01 -17.57 -0.50
C ASP A 160 21.26 -18.92 -0.56
N PRO A 161 21.36 -19.78 0.48
CA PRO A 161 20.60 -21.03 0.52
C PRO A 161 19.10 -20.75 0.56
N SER A 162 18.34 -21.45 -0.28
CA SER A 162 16.89 -21.28 -0.40
C SER A 162 16.18 -21.57 0.94
N PRO A 163 15.35 -20.65 1.46
CA PRO A 163 14.55 -20.89 2.66
C PRO A 163 13.47 -21.97 2.43
N ASP A 164 12.99 -22.58 3.51
CA ASP A 164 11.87 -23.53 3.50
C ASP A 164 10.56 -22.84 3.05
N PHE A 165 10.27 -22.94 1.75
CA PHE A 165 9.20 -22.24 1.04
C PHE A 165 7.79 -22.47 1.62
N ASN A 166 7.55 -23.58 2.31
CA ASN A 166 6.22 -23.96 2.81
C ASN A 166 5.84 -23.30 4.15
N LYS A 167 6.78 -22.67 4.87
CA LYS A 167 6.50 -22.09 6.20
C LYS A 167 6.28 -20.58 6.21
N HIS A 168 6.71 -19.87 5.16
CA HIS A 168 6.84 -18.40 5.22
C HIS A 168 6.35 -17.63 3.98
N TYR A 169 6.15 -18.30 2.83
CA TYR A 169 5.84 -17.65 1.54
C TYR A 169 4.57 -18.20 0.87
N ASN A 170 3.98 -17.44 -0.07
CA ASN A 170 2.75 -17.78 -0.81
C ASN A 170 1.48 -18.02 0.02
N LEU A 171 1.45 -17.55 1.27
CA LEU A 171 0.26 -17.65 2.12
C LEU A 171 -0.83 -16.61 1.80
N GLY A 172 -0.67 -15.86 0.70
CA GLY A 172 -1.59 -14.81 0.25
C GLY A 172 -1.39 -13.45 0.94
N PRO A 173 -1.76 -12.35 0.27
CA PRO A 173 -1.73 -11.03 0.90
C PRO A 173 -2.81 -10.93 1.98
N ILE A 174 -2.59 -10.05 2.97
CA ILE A 174 -3.71 -9.56 3.78
C ILE A 174 -4.50 -8.59 2.89
N THR A 175 -5.81 -8.78 2.85
CA THR A 175 -6.71 -8.01 1.99
C THR A 175 -7.76 -7.31 2.85
N TRP A 176 -8.07 -6.04 2.56
CA TRP A 176 -9.17 -5.29 3.14
C TRP A 176 -10.30 -5.14 2.13
N SER A 177 -11.50 -5.60 2.45
CA SER A 177 -12.69 -5.54 1.59
C SER A 177 -14.01 -5.43 2.37
#